data_AF-A0A344LPL9-F1
#
_entry.id   AF-A0A344LPL9-F1
#
_cell.length_a   1.000
_cell.length_b   1.000
_cell.length_c   1.000
_cell.angle_alpha   90.00
_cell.angle_beta   90.00
_cell.angle_gamma   90.00
#
_symmetry.space_group_name_H-M   'P 1'
#
loop_
_entity.id
_entity.type
_entity.pdbx_description
1 polymer ?
#
loop_
_entity_poly.entity_id
_entity_poly.type
_entity_poly.pdbx_seq_one_letter_code
_entity_poly.pdbx_strand_id
1 'polypeptide(L)'
;MKKLLLSFLLVTSLTTVAQEIKFKKDKISIDGTEVAILDKEKVTYKILTLDNRPVFSIERKSALMLDGSTLYWSVLTDLSNSKTNEVVDYGKDQGLSFQKTIVASVCNDKYKFISAAGIDEKGVLEFINGTPTDIQKVIADANQKTIDQLKVEQDAMAALNIMVSNGIIYQKQEVLKENGMVKDYVKIGDVVKKNITFMANWPPSLVYMVNSIYTVVDNNNREQTRTREVGGWYATKTGYANPNTGKNIKDEVITADNKYFPLKGTLTDTEKINLSFQKGDKDLLEKQLVAKLLFNGYKFEAMK
;
A
#
# COMPACT_ATOMS: atom_id res chain seq x y z
N MET A 1 -38.57 -6.72 -28.95
CA MET A 1 -37.53 -6.58 -27.89
C MET A 1 -36.36 -5.67 -28.34
N LYS A 2 -36.60 -4.56 -29.05
CA LYS A 2 -35.53 -3.61 -29.47
C LYS A 2 -35.56 -2.27 -28.73
N LYS A 3 -36.56 -2.04 -27.87
CA LYS A 3 -36.74 -0.80 -27.10
C LYS A 3 -36.23 -0.89 -25.65
N LEU A 4 -35.88 -2.09 -25.17
CA LEU A 4 -35.32 -2.31 -23.82
C LEU A 4 -33.79 -2.16 -23.78
N LEU A 5 -33.09 -2.27 -24.92
CA LEU A 5 -31.63 -2.13 -24.98
C LEU A 5 -31.17 -0.67 -24.87
N LEU A 6 -31.99 0.27 -25.35
CA LEU A 6 -31.65 1.70 -25.35
C LEU A 6 -31.74 2.32 -23.93
N SER A 7 -32.65 1.79 -23.10
CA SER A 7 -32.81 2.23 -21.71
C SER A 7 -31.66 1.74 -20.80
N PHE A 8 -30.96 0.67 -21.17
CA PHE A 8 -29.80 0.17 -20.42
C PHE A 8 -28.50 0.93 -20.77
N LEU A 9 -28.43 1.60 -21.93
CA LEU A 9 -27.27 2.41 -22.31
C LEU A 9 -27.21 3.76 -21.57
N LEU A 10 -28.36 4.34 -21.21
CA LEU A 10 -28.45 5.65 -20.55
C LEU A 10 -28.05 5.65 -19.06
N VAL A 11 -27.85 4.49 -18.45
CA VAL A 11 -27.41 4.36 -17.05
C VAL A 11 -25.88 4.27 -16.92
N THR A 12 -25.14 4.17 -18.03
CA THR A 12 -23.67 4.04 -18.02
C THR A 12 -22.90 5.36 -18.03
N SER A 13 -23.57 6.51 -18.08
CA SER A 13 -22.91 7.83 -18.12
C SER A 13 -22.87 8.56 -16.77
N LEU A 14 -23.02 7.87 -15.64
CA LEU A 14 -22.49 8.36 -14.36
C LEU A 14 -20.97 8.16 -14.34
N THR A 15 -20.27 8.71 -15.33
CA THR A 15 -18.84 8.95 -15.19
C THR A 15 -18.72 9.99 -14.09
N THR A 16 -18.21 9.58 -12.93
CA THR A 16 -17.71 10.49 -11.90
C THR A 16 -16.77 11.48 -12.59
N VAL A 17 -17.24 12.69 -12.87
CA VAL A 17 -16.41 13.75 -13.44
C VAL A 17 -15.44 14.14 -12.34
N ALA A 18 -14.24 13.60 -12.38
CA ALA A 18 -13.17 14.07 -11.51
C ALA A 18 -12.93 15.55 -11.85
N GLN A 19 -13.07 16.44 -10.85
CA GLN A 19 -12.84 17.88 -11.04
C GLN A 19 -11.44 18.11 -11.62
N GLU A 20 -11.36 18.85 -12.71
CA GLU A 20 -10.10 19.14 -13.37
C GLU A 20 -9.39 20.29 -12.65
N ILE A 21 -8.42 19.97 -11.79
CA ILE A 21 -7.57 20.96 -11.13
C ILE A 21 -6.38 21.30 -12.05
N LYS A 22 -6.28 22.58 -12.43
CA LYS A 22 -5.20 23.17 -13.24
C LYS A 22 -4.53 24.30 -12.47
N PHE A 23 -3.24 24.50 -12.74
CA PHE A 23 -2.46 25.62 -12.22
C PHE A 23 -1.98 26.47 -13.39
N LYS A 24 -2.20 27.78 -13.32
CA LYS A 24 -1.65 28.75 -14.26
C LYS A 24 -0.88 29.80 -13.47
N LYS A 25 0.45 29.69 -13.49
CA LYS A 25 1.37 30.40 -12.58
C LYS A 25 1.10 29.99 -11.12
N ASP A 26 0.39 30.83 -10.39
CA ASP A 26 -0.03 30.73 -8.99
C ASP A 26 -1.54 30.55 -8.84
N LYS A 27 -2.31 30.72 -9.92
CA LYS A 27 -3.76 30.59 -9.86
C LYS A 27 -4.21 29.13 -9.93
N ILE A 28 -5.13 28.80 -9.04
CA ILE A 28 -5.88 27.54 -9.03
C ILE A 28 -7.08 27.71 -9.96
N SER A 29 -7.21 26.82 -10.94
CA SER A 29 -8.40 26.70 -11.77
C SER A 29 -9.06 25.35 -11.54
N ILE A 30 -10.38 25.36 -11.33
CA ILE A 30 -11.22 24.15 -11.23
C ILE A 30 -12.18 24.17 -12.41
N ASP A 31 -12.14 23.11 -13.21
CA ASP A 31 -12.98 22.95 -14.41
C ASP A 31 -12.87 24.15 -15.38
N GLY A 32 -11.67 24.74 -15.45
CA GLY A 32 -11.36 25.89 -16.30
C GLY A 32 -11.63 27.27 -15.67
N THR A 33 -12.29 27.33 -14.52
CA THR A 33 -12.59 28.60 -13.81
C THR A 33 -11.48 28.91 -12.80
N GLU A 34 -10.87 30.10 -12.88
CA GLU A 34 -9.94 30.60 -11.84
C GLU A 34 -10.71 30.87 -10.54
N VAL A 35 -10.29 30.26 -9.43
CA VAL A 35 -11.07 30.26 -8.18
C VAL A 35 -10.27 30.70 -6.95
N ALA A 36 -8.96 30.56 -6.99
CA ALA A 36 -8.09 30.89 -5.87
C ALA A 36 -6.64 31.16 -6.34
N ILE A 37 -5.82 31.70 -5.45
CA ILE A 37 -4.38 31.87 -5.63
C ILE A 37 -3.66 30.98 -4.61
N LEU A 38 -2.65 30.24 -5.07
CA LEU A 38 -1.78 29.40 -4.27
C LEU A 38 -0.43 30.11 -4.08
N ASP A 39 -0.26 30.74 -2.92
CA ASP A 39 1.03 31.32 -2.53
C ASP A 39 1.89 30.27 -1.82
N LYS A 40 3.12 30.09 -2.28
CA LYS A 40 4.02 29.03 -1.80
C LYS A 40 5.07 29.61 -0.85
N GLU A 41 5.04 29.15 0.40
CA GLU A 41 6.03 29.48 1.41
C GLU A 41 6.70 28.21 1.96
N LYS A 42 7.83 27.81 1.35
CA LYS A 42 8.55 26.56 1.65
C LYS A 42 7.66 25.31 1.49
N VAL A 43 7.25 24.70 2.60
CA VAL A 43 6.41 23.48 2.67
C VAL A 43 4.95 23.80 3.00
N THR A 44 4.66 25.05 3.35
CA THR A 44 3.32 25.56 3.66
C THR A 44 2.81 26.39 2.49
N TYR A 45 1.54 26.23 2.15
CA TYR A 45 0.92 26.97 1.07
C TYR A 45 -0.23 27.79 1.63
N LYS A 46 -0.31 29.06 1.25
CA LYS A 46 -1.44 29.92 1.60
C LYS A 46 -2.43 29.87 0.44
N ILE A 47 -3.70 29.69 0.78
CA ILE A 47 -4.82 29.82 -0.14
C ILE A 47 -5.35 31.24 0.02
N LEU A 48 -5.21 32.01 -1.06
CA LEU A 48 -5.68 33.38 -1.15
C LEU A 48 -6.89 33.42 -2.09
N THR A 49 -7.79 34.37 -1.84
CA THR A 49 -8.80 34.77 -2.81
C THR A 49 -8.16 35.44 -4.03
N LEU A 50 -8.93 35.63 -5.12
CA LEU A 50 -8.43 36.27 -6.35
C LEU A 50 -8.03 37.75 -6.16
N ASP A 51 -8.52 38.40 -5.11
CA ASP A 51 -8.13 39.75 -4.67
C ASP A 51 -6.90 39.75 -3.72
N ASN A 52 -6.18 38.63 -3.62
CA ASN A 52 -4.99 38.44 -2.79
C ASN A 52 -5.22 38.51 -1.26
N ARG A 53 -6.44 38.22 -0.78
CA ARG A 53 -6.69 38.10 0.66
C ARG A 53 -6.40 36.68 1.13
N PRO A 54 -5.51 36.46 2.10
CA PRO A 54 -5.26 35.13 2.67
C PRO A 54 -6.50 34.61 3.43
N VAL A 55 -6.86 33.36 3.18
CA VAL A 55 -8.00 32.69 3.86
C VAL A 55 -7.47 31.68 4.88
N PHE A 56 -6.70 30.71 4.44
CA PHE A 56 -6.09 29.68 5.28
C PHE A 56 -4.75 29.22 4.70
N SER A 57 -3.95 28.50 5.48
CA SER A 57 -2.80 27.77 4.94
C SER A 57 -2.97 26.26 5.06
N ILE A 58 -2.22 25.55 4.22
CA ILE A 58 -2.23 24.11 4.11
C ILE A 58 -0.80 23.57 4.09
N GLU A 59 -0.53 22.58 4.94
CA GLU A 59 0.73 21.84 4.97
C GLU A 59 0.43 20.34 4.84
N ARG A 60 1.13 19.65 3.94
CA ARG A 60 0.96 18.20 3.80
C ARG A 60 1.91 17.44 4.72
N LYS A 61 1.38 16.47 5.43
CA LYS A 61 2.11 15.52 6.28
C LYS A 61 1.93 14.10 5.77
N SER A 62 2.78 13.19 6.23
CA SER A 62 2.71 11.78 5.86
C SER A 62 3.27 10.89 6.96
N ALA A 63 2.74 9.66 7.05
CA ALA A 63 3.23 8.62 7.94
C ALA A 63 3.24 7.28 7.21
N LEU A 64 4.29 6.48 7.45
CA LEU A 64 4.38 5.12 6.93
C LEU A 64 3.53 4.19 7.80
N MET A 65 2.52 3.58 7.21
CA MET A 65 1.58 2.67 7.85
C MET A 65 2.19 1.29 8.08
N LEU A 66 1.53 0.45 8.89
CA LEU A 66 2.00 -0.91 9.18
C LEU A 66 1.85 -1.88 8.01
N ASP A 67 0.97 -1.60 7.05
CA ASP A 67 0.78 -2.41 5.84
C ASP A 67 1.79 -2.07 4.72
N GLY A 68 2.62 -1.04 4.91
CA GLY A 68 3.62 -0.57 3.95
C GLY A 68 3.13 0.63 3.13
N SER A 69 1.84 0.95 3.20
CA SER A 69 1.29 2.14 2.57
C SER A 69 1.74 3.42 3.30
N THR A 70 1.58 4.57 2.64
CA THR A 70 1.81 5.89 3.27
C THR A 70 0.46 6.58 3.41
N LEU A 71 0.09 6.93 4.65
CA LEU A 71 -1.04 7.79 4.91
C LEU A 71 -0.59 9.23 4.71
N TYR A 72 -1.34 9.99 3.92
CA TYR A 72 -1.17 11.42 3.77
C TYR A 72 -2.33 12.15 4.46
N TRP A 73 -2.03 13.32 4.99
CA TRP A 73 -3.06 14.25 5.48
C TRP A 73 -2.57 15.67 5.30
N SER A 74 -3.49 16.61 5.32
CA SER A 74 -3.18 18.03 5.24
C SER A 74 -3.60 18.72 6.53
N VAL A 75 -2.69 19.51 7.11
CA VAL A 75 -2.94 20.39 8.25
C VAL A 75 -3.39 21.73 7.70
N LEU A 76 -4.63 22.11 8.00
CA LEU A 76 -5.20 23.40 7.66
C LEU A 76 -5.01 24.36 8.84
N THR A 77 -4.52 25.57 8.57
CA THR A 77 -4.33 26.61 9.60
C THR A 77 -5.18 27.83 9.28
N ASP A 78 -5.99 28.25 10.24
CA ASP A 78 -6.67 29.55 10.19
C ASP A 78 -5.64 30.65 10.45
N LEU A 79 -5.46 31.54 9.48
CA LEU A 79 -4.44 32.59 9.53
C LEU A 79 -4.80 33.72 10.51
N SER A 80 -6.05 33.81 10.97
CA SER A 80 -6.51 34.85 11.90
C SER A 80 -6.23 34.51 13.37
N ASN A 81 -6.24 33.23 13.73
CA ASN A 81 -6.15 32.77 15.12
C ASN A 81 -5.17 31.61 15.33
N SER A 82 -4.49 31.16 14.28
CA SER A 82 -3.51 30.06 14.29
C SER A 82 -4.06 28.70 14.75
N LYS A 83 -5.39 28.52 14.83
CA LYS A 83 -5.98 27.21 15.06
C LYS A 83 -5.76 26.31 13.85
N THR A 84 -5.67 25.01 14.13
CA THR A 84 -5.44 24.00 13.10
C THR A 84 -6.45 22.86 13.18
N ASN A 85 -6.73 22.28 12.03
CA ASN A 85 -7.45 21.01 11.93
C ASN A 85 -6.91 20.22 10.73
N GLU A 86 -7.18 18.93 10.69
CA GLU A 86 -6.54 18.00 9.78
C GLU A 86 -7.57 17.38 8.82
N VAL A 87 -7.22 17.30 7.55
CA VAL A 87 -8.01 16.58 6.54
C VAL A 87 -7.24 15.34 6.09
N VAL A 88 -7.88 14.17 6.22
CA VAL A 88 -7.29 12.91 5.74
C VAL A 88 -7.32 12.93 4.21
N ASP A 89 -6.17 12.68 3.61
CA ASP A 89 -6.02 12.62 2.17
C ASP A 89 -6.16 11.17 1.70
N TYR A 90 -7.37 10.81 1.26
CA TYR A 90 -7.68 9.50 0.70
C TYR A 90 -7.34 9.41 -0.81
N GLY A 91 -6.65 10.41 -1.36
CA GLY A 91 -6.42 10.56 -2.79
C GLY A 91 -5.58 9.44 -3.43
N LYS A 92 -5.97 9.06 -4.66
CA LYS A 92 -5.21 8.17 -5.57
C LYS A 92 -4.10 8.95 -6.29
N ASP A 93 -3.32 9.74 -5.57
CA ASP A 93 -2.48 10.79 -6.16
C ASP A 93 -1.16 10.30 -6.78
N GLN A 94 -1.11 9.05 -7.22
CA GLN A 94 0.06 8.54 -7.91
C GLN A 94 0.22 9.29 -9.26
N GLY A 95 1.20 10.19 -9.32
CA GLY A 95 1.59 10.93 -10.53
C GLY A 95 1.19 12.41 -10.58
N LEU A 96 0.50 12.96 -9.57
CA LEU A 96 0.21 14.40 -9.52
C LEU A 96 1.40 15.20 -9.00
N SER A 97 1.52 16.47 -9.43
CA SER A 97 2.48 17.39 -8.81
C SER A 97 2.10 17.65 -7.35
N PHE A 98 3.09 17.91 -6.50
CA PHE A 98 2.88 18.13 -5.07
C PHE A 98 1.83 19.22 -4.77
N GLN A 99 1.87 20.32 -5.52
CA GLN A 99 0.88 21.41 -5.43
C GLN A 99 -0.53 20.93 -5.77
N LYS A 100 -0.66 20.13 -6.83
CA LYS A 100 -1.95 19.60 -7.27
C LYS A 100 -2.53 18.66 -6.23
N THR A 101 -1.71 17.85 -5.58
CA THR A 101 -2.21 16.98 -4.52
C THR A 101 -2.66 17.75 -3.29
N ILE A 102 -1.91 18.77 -2.87
CA ILE A 102 -2.30 19.63 -1.74
C ILE A 102 -3.69 20.24 -1.98
N VAL A 103 -3.92 20.82 -3.16
CA VAL A 103 -5.22 21.40 -3.50
C VAL A 103 -6.31 20.31 -3.63
N ALA A 104 -5.98 19.16 -4.23
CA ALA A 104 -6.94 18.05 -4.33
C ALA A 104 -7.46 17.56 -2.96
N SER A 105 -6.61 17.61 -1.91
CA SER A 105 -7.01 17.21 -0.56
C SER A 105 -8.14 18.06 0.05
N VAL A 106 -8.35 19.28 -0.46
CA VAL A 106 -9.42 20.20 -0.02
C VAL A 106 -10.53 20.40 -1.06
N CYS A 107 -10.33 19.95 -2.30
CA CYS A 107 -11.35 19.92 -3.36
C CYS A 107 -12.19 18.63 -3.37
N ASN A 108 -11.80 17.60 -2.61
CA ASN A 108 -12.45 16.29 -2.68
C ASN A 108 -13.92 16.32 -2.21
N ASP A 109 -14.65 15.25 -2.54
CA ASP A 109 -16.09 15.17 -2.30
C ASP A 109 -16.52 15.31 -0.84
N LYS A 110 -15.61 15.03 0.11
CA LYS A 110 -15.88 15.11 1.54
C LYS A 110 -15.82 16.55 2.06
N TYR A 111 -14.87 17.34 1.57
CA TYR A 111 -14.61 18.69 2.11
C TYR A 111 -15.10 19.81 1.19
N LYS A 112 -14.82 19.73 -0.12
CA LYS A 112 -15.23 20.73 -1.14
C LYS A 112 -14.97 22.19 -0.77
N PHE A 113 -13.91 22.48 0.01
CA PHE A 113 -13.58 23.85 0.44
C PHE A 113 -13.20 24.77 -0.73
N ILE A 114 -12.74 24.19 -1.84
CA ILE A 114 -12.49 24.89 -3.09
C ILE A 114 -13.20 24.13 -4.20
N SER A 115 -14.05 24.81 -4.95
CA SER A 115 -14.81 24.26 -6.07
C SER A 115 -14.84 25.24 -7.23
N ALA A 116 -15.48 24.88 -8.36
CA ALA A 116 -15.70 25.80 -9.47
C ALA A 116 -16.48 27.08 -9.06
N ALA A 117 -17.18 27.07 -7.91
CA ALA A 117 -17.87 28.24 -7.36
C ALA A 117 -16.95 29.20 -6.57
N GLY A 118 -15.69 28.82 -6.32
CA GLY A 118 -14.76 29.59 -5.48
C GLY A 118 -14.35 28.87 -4.19
N ILE A 119 -13.80 29.64 -3.26
CA ILE A 119 -13.44 29.20 -1.91
C ILE A 119 -14.68 29.32 -1.00
N ASP A 120 -15.07 28.23 -0.33
CA ASP A 120 -16.02 28.28 0.76
C ASP A 120 -15.32 28.71 2.05
N GLU A 121 -15.07 30.02 2.16
CA GLU A 121 -14.33 30.60 3.29
C GLU A 121 -14.99 30.29 4.64
N LYS A 122 -16.32 30.34 4.68
CA LYS A 122 -17.06 30.04 5.90
C LYS A 122 -16.91 28.57 6.28
N GLY A 123 -17.15 27.66 5.34
CA GLY A 123 -17.07 26.23 5.59
C GLY A 123 -15.67 25.78 6.02
N VAL A 124 -14.62 26.28 5.37
CA VAL A 124 -13.24 25.92 5.75
C VAL A 124 -12.86 26.46 7.13
N LEU A 125 -13.24 27.71 7.46
CA LEU A 125 -12.94 28.29 8.77
C LEU A 125 -13.77 27.64 9.88
N GLU A 126 -15.05 27.32 9.65
CA GLU A 126 -15.87 26.55 10.59
C GLU A 126 -15.29 25.15 10.83
N PHE A 127 -14.79 24.49 9.79
CA PHE A 127 -14.10 23.21 9.93
C PHE A 127 -12.81 23.34 10.76
N ILE A 128 -11.94 24.30 10.44
CA ILE A 128 -10.67 24.49 11.17
C ILE A 128 -10.92 24.79 12.65
N ASN A 129 -11.94 25.59 12.94
CA ASN A 129 -12.23 26.03 14.30
C ASN A 129 -13.17 25.10 15.08
N GLY A 130 -13.71 24.06 14.42
CA GLY A 130 -14.64 23.09 14.98
C GLY A 130 -13.96 21.94 15.71
N THR A 131 -14.61 20.77 15.69
CA THR A 131 -14.09 19.56 16.32
C THR A 131 -12.80 19.08 15.62
N PRO A 132 -11.70 18.90 16.35
CA PRO A 132 -10.46 18.40 15.77
C PRO A 132 -10.62 16.99 15.18
N THR A 133 -10.02 16.78 14.02
CA THR A 133 -9.81 15.46 13.45
C THR A 133 -8.71 14.74 14.23
N ASP A 134 -8.97 13.51 14.66
CA ASP A 134 -8.00 12.69 15.38
C ASP A 134 -7.21 11.79 14.42
N ILE A 135 -6.17 12.35 13.78
CA ILE A 135 -5.31 11.59 12.87
C ILE A 135 -4.60 10.44 13.59
N GLN A 136 -4.30 10.58 14.88
CA GLN A 136 -3.68 9.50 15.66
C GLN A 136 -4.60 8.30 15.79
N LYS A 137 -5.90 8.54 16.02
CA LYS A 137 -6.90 7.47 16.00
C LYS A 137 -7.05 6.84 14.61
N VAL A 138 -7.07 7.63 13.53
CA VAL A 138 -7.12 7.10 12.16
C VAL A 138 -5.92 6.17 11.90
N ILE A 139 -4.73 6.57 12.32
CA ILE A 139 -3.51 5.75 12.20
C ILE A 139 -3.63 4.48 13.06
N ALA A 140 -4.07 4.61 14.32
CA ALA A 140 -4.21 3.49 15.24
C ALA A 140 -5.22 2.45 14.74
N ASP A 141 -6.38 2.87 14.26
CA ASP A 141 -7.43 1.99 13.75
C ASP A 141 -6.96 1.24 12.49
N ALA A 142 -6.28 1.93 11.57
CA ALA A 142 -5.72 1.31 10.35
C ALA A 142 -4.58 0.32 10.67
N ASN A 143 -3.71 0.66 11.62
CA ASN A 143 -2.67 -0.26 12.09
C ASN A 143 -3.27 -1.47 12.80
N GLN A 144 -4.31 -1.30 13.63
CA GLN A 144 -4.98 -2.41 14.30
C GLN A 144 -5.60 -3.37 13.30
N LYS A 145 -6.28 -2.87 12.27
CA LYS A 145 -6.79 -3.71 11.17
C LYS A 145 -5.68 -4.53 10.51
N THR A 146 -4.51 -3.93 10.31
CA THR A 146 -3.35 -4.63 9.75
C THR A 146 -2.82 -5.71 10.70
N ILE A 147 -2.73 -5.42 11.99
CA ILE A 147 -2.35 -6.39 13.04
C ILE A 147 -3.29 -7.59 13.03
N ASP A 148 -4.60 -7.35 13.00
CA ASP A 148 -5.61 -8.41 13.00
C ASP A 148 -5.49 -9.28 11.74
N GLN A 149 -5.28 -8.66 10.57
CA GLN A 149 -5.06 -9.40 9.32
C GLN A 149 -3.79 -10.25 9.37
N LEU A 150 -2.66 -9.70 9.82
CA LEU A 150 -1.40 -10.44 9.92
C LEU A 150 -1.52 -11.64 10.87
N LYS A 151 -2.29 -11.49 11.95
CA LYS A 151 -2.59 -12.59 12.87
C LYS A 151 -3.39 -13.70 12.18
N VAL A 152 -4.45 -13.35 11.45
CA VAL A 152 -5.24 -14.33 10.69
C VAL A 152 -4.39 -15.06 9.64
N GLU A 153 -3.51 -14.34 8.94
CA GLU A 153 -2.57 -14.93 7.98
C GLU A 153 -1.62 -15.93 8.67
N GLN A 154 -1.10 -15.58 9.86
CA GLN A 154 -0.25 -16.47 10.64
C GLN A 154 -0.99 -17.70 11.16
N ASP A 155 -2.23 -17.53 11.65
CA ASP A 155 -3.08 -18.62 12.12
C ASP A 155 -3.38 -19.60 10.97
N ALA A 156 -3.59 -19.11 9.74
CA ALA A 156 -3.75 -19.95 8.56
C ALA A 156 -2.49 -20.78 8.25
N MET A 157 -1.29 -20.21 8.37
CA MET A 157 -0.03 -20.94 8.23
C MET A 157 0.14 -22.01 9.31
N ALA A 158 -0.17 -21.66 10.56
CA ALA A 158 -0.10 -22.58 11.69
C ALA A 158 -1.08 -23.76 11.55
N ALA A 159 -2.30 -23.50 11.05
CA ALA A 159 -3.29 -24.55 10.77
C ALA A 159 -2.81 -25.57 9.74
N LEU A 160 -1.91 -25.18 8.83
CA LEU A 160 -1.26 -26.08 7.86
C LEU A 160 -0.02 -26.78 8.42
N ASN A 161 0.30 -26.60 9.71
CA ASN A 161 1.49 -27.06 10.40
C ASN A 161 2.79 -26.64 9.70
N ILE A 162 2.81 -25.43 9.17
CA ILE A 162 3.97 -24.84 8.49
C ILE A 162 4.77 -24.00 9.48
N MET A 163 6.09 -24.15 9.43
CA MET A 163 7.03 -23.29 10.17
C MET A 163 8.10 -22.76 9.22
N VAL A 164 8.61 -21.57 9.52
CA VAL A 164 9.72 -20.95 8.79
C VAL A 164 10.85 -20.68 9.78
N SER A 165 12.07 -21.10 9.44
CA SER A 165 13.25 -20.88 10.25
C SER A 165 14.49 -20.69 9.38
N ASN A 166 15.23 -19.60 9.60
CA ASN A 166 16.41 -19.21 8.81
C ASN A 166 16.13 -19.26 7.30
N GLY A 167 14.98 -18.75 6.87
CA GLY A 167 14.54 -18.78 5.47
C GLY A 167 14.17 -20.17 4.92
N ILE A 168 14.14 -21.23 5.71
CA ILE A 168 13.67 -22.56 5.26
C ILE A 168 12.22 -22.77 5.67
N ILE A 169 11.39 -23.25 4.74
CA ILE A 169 9.97 -23.53 4.96
C ILE A 169 9.80 -25.03 5.19
N TYR A 170 9.24 -25.38 6.34
CA TYR A 170 8.95 -26.76 6.71
C TYR A 170 7.45 -26.98 6.89
N GLN A 171 6.98 -28.18 6.59
CA GLN A 171 5.63 -28.62 6.92
C GLN A 171 5.70 -29.94 7.70
N LYS A 172 4.89 -30.05 8.77
CA LYS A 172 4.74 -31.30 9.50
C LYS A 172 3.89 -32.28 8.71
N GLN A 173 4.47 -33.41 8.31
CA GLN A 173 3.84 -34.42 7.45
C GLN A 173 4.17 -35.82 7.96
N GLU A 174 3.39 -36.82 7.54
CA GLU A 174 3.71 -38.22 7.77
C GLU A 174 4.73 -38.69 6.73
N VAL A 175 5.89 -39.15 7.19
CA VAL A 175 6.98 -39.64 6.36
C VAL A 175 7.36 -41.06 6.76
N LEU A 176 7.70 -41.88 5.77
CA LEU A 176 8.25 -43.21 6.00
C LEU A 176 9.72 -43.09 6.38
N LYS A 177 10.06 -43.55 7.58
CA LYS A 177 11.45 -43.77 8.00
C LYS A 177 11.69 -45.26 8.21
N GLU A 178 12.95 -45.65 8.45
CA GLU A 178 13.38 -47.05 8.62
C GLU A 178 12.51 -47.86 9.60
N ASN A 179 11.92 -47.21 10.61
CA ASN A 179 11.09 -47.83 11.66
C ASN A 179 9.57 -47.58 11.50
N GLY A 180 9.10 -47.18 10.31
CA GLY A 180 7.69 -46.95 10.01
C GLY A 180 7.31 -45.48 9.78
N MET A 181 6.00 -45.21 9.71
CA MET A 181 5.46 -43.88 9.46
C MET A 181 5.59 -43.00 10.71
N VAL A 182 6.24 -41.85 10.58
CA VAL A 182 6.39 -40.86 11.66
C VAL A 182 5.99 -39.47 11.20
N LYS A 183 5.49 -38.63 12.11
CA LYS A 183 5.23 -37.21 11.82
C LYS A 183 6.49 -36.40 12.01
N ASP A 184 7.04 -35.86 10.92
CA ASP A 184 8.25 -35.04 10.95
C ASP A 184 8.10 -33.78 10.11
N TYR A 185 9.00 -32.82 10.33
CA TYR A 185 9.09 -31.59 9.55
C TYR A 185 9.89 -31.81 8.29
N VAL A 186 9.22 -31.68 7.15
CA VAL A 186 9.80 -31.85 5.82
C VAL A 186 10.02 -30.49 5.19
N LYS A 187 11.19 -30.29 4.56
CA LYS A 187 11.47 -29.07 3.79
C LYS A 187 10.55 -29.03 2.57
N ILE A 188 9.71 -28.00 2.46
CA ILE A 188 8.78 -27.79 1.34
C ILE A 188 9.10 -26.54 0.50
N GLY A 189 10.06 -25.74 0.95
CA GLY A 189 10.42 -24.50 0.27
C GLY A 189 11.51 -23.72 0.99
N ASP A 190 11.78 -22.54 0.47
CA ASP A 190 12.67 -21.56 1.08
C ASP A 190 12.26 -20.13 0.71
N VAL A 191 12.74 -19.18 1.53
CA VAL A 191 12.72 -17.75 1.28
C VAL A 191 14.17 -17.31 1.11
N VAL A 192 14.51 -16.88 -0.10
CA VAL A 192 15.88 -16.54 -0.49
C VAL A 192 16.00 -15.04 -0.73
N LYS A 193 16.91 -14.41 0.00
CA LYS A 193 17.30 -13.03 -0.20
C LYS A 193 18.14 -12.88 -1.47
N LYS A 194 17.72 -12.02 -2.40
CA LYS A 194 18.40 -11.75 -3.68
C LYS A 194 18.50 -10.24 -3.94
N ASN A 195 19.57 -9.85 -4.63
CA ASN A 195 19.71 -8.52 -5.22
C ASN A 195 19.39 -8.64 -6.72
N ILE A 196 18.31 -7.99 -7.17
CA ILE A 196 17.83 -8.07 -8.55
C ILE A 196 17.90 -6.68 -9.19
N THR A 197 18.54 -6.60 -10.35
CA THR A 197 18.53 -5.42 -11.21
C THR A 197 17.37 -5.54 -12.21
N PHE A 198 16.32 -4.76 -12.03
CA PHE A 198 15.13 -4.81 -12.89
C PHE A 198 15.33 -4.16 -14.26
N MET A 199 16.27 -3.22 -14.36
CA MET A 199 16.58 -2.49 -15.61
C MET A 199 18.08 -2.25 -15.71
N ALA A 200 18.62 -2.29 -16.92
CA ALA A 200 20.02 -1.97 -17.15
C ALA A 200 20.37 -0.59 -16.57
N ASN A 201 21.51 -0.50 -15.87
CA ASN A 201 22.01 0.70 -15.19
C ASN A 201 21.18 1.19 -13.98
N TRP A 202 20.22 0.41 -13.48
CA TRP A 202 19.55 0.69 -12.21
C TRP A 202 20.27 -0.01 -11.04
N PRO A 203 20.27 0.59 -9.84
CA PRO A 203 20.78 -0.10 -8.66
C PRO A 203 19.98 -1.38 -8.41
N PRO A 204 20.64 -2.48 -8.00
CA PRO A 204 19.92 -3.69 -7.63
C PRO A 204 19.00 -3.41 -6.44
N SER A 205 17.80 -3.96 -6.50
CA SER A 205 16.83 -3.91 -5.42
C SER A 205 16.86 -5.21 -4.63
N LEU A 206 16.61 -5.11 -3.34
CA LEU A 206 16.52 -6.27 -2.47
C LEU A 206 15.17 -6.95 -2.64
N VAL A 207 15.19 -8.26 -2.85
CA VAL A 207 13.99 -9.08 -3.02
C VAL A 207 14.10 -10.34 -2.17
N TYR A 208 13.02 -10.70 -1.49
CA TYR A 208 12.88 -11.97 -0.78
C TYR A 208 12.02 -12.91 -1.62
N MET A 209 12.65 -13.87 -2.30
CA MET A 209 11.98 -14.81 -3.20
C MET A 209 11.50 -16.02 -2.42
N VAL A 210 10.21 -16.34 -2.52
CA VAL A 210 9.60 -17.51 -1.90
C VAL A 210 9.47 -18.63 -2.93
N ASN A 211 10.14 -19.75 -2.70
CA ASN A 211 10.13 -20.90 -3.58
C ASN A 211 9.43 -22.09 -2.94
N SER A 212 8.70 -22.86 -3.76
CA SER A 212 8.22 -24.20 -3.43
C SER A 212 9.17 -25.21 -4.02
N ILE A 213 9.52 -26.23 -3.23
CA ILE A 213 10.18 -27.43 -3.70
C ILE A 213 9.14 -28.39 -4.23
N TYR A 214 9.46 -29.12 -5.29
CA TYR A 214 8.63 -30.18 -5.85
C TYR A 214 9.49 -31.27 -6.49
N THR A 215 8.94 -32.47 -6.60
CA THR A 215 9.61 -33.61 -7.24
C THR A 215 8.98 -33.86 -8.60
N VAL A 216 9.81 -34.04 -9.62
CA VAL A 216 9.39 -34.51 -10.95
C VAL A 216 10.19 -35.73 -11.35
N VAL A 217 9.54 -36.66 -12.05
CA VAL A 217 10.21 -37.79 -12.66
C VAL A 217 10.72 -37.37 -14.04
N ASP A 218 12.01 -37.57 -14.31
CA ASP A 218 12.60 -37.27 -15.61
C ASP A 218 12.32 -38.37 -16.66
N ASN A 219 12.76 -38.14 -17.90
CA ASN A 219 12.57 -39.10 -19.00
C ASN A 219 13.26 -40.45 -18.78
N ASN A 220 14.13 -40.57 -17.78
CA ASN A 220 14.84 -41.79 -17.41
C ASN A 220 14.26 -42.43 -16.13
N ASN A 221 13.04 -42.02 -15.73
CA ASN A 221 12.37 -42.50 -14.53
C ASN A 221 13.13 -42.23 -13.22
N ARG A 222 13.92 -41.15 -13.18
CA ARG A 222 14.62 -40.69 -11.97
C ARG A 222 13.88 -39.51 -11.36
N GLU A 223 13.70 -39.55 -10.05
CA GLU A 223 13.16 -38.42 -9.30
C GLU A 223 14.18 -37.27 -9.25
N GLN A 224 13.72 -36.07 -9.59
CA GLN A 224 14.49 -34.84 -9.50
C GLN A 224 13.74 -33.83 -8.65
N THR A 225 14.43 -33.32 -7.63
CA THR A 225 13.97 -32.17 -6.85
C THR A 225 14.17 -30.89 -7.65
N ARG A 226 13.11 -30.10 -7.80
CA ARG A 226 13.11 -28.81 -8.46
C ARG A 226 12.51 -27.74 -7.55
N THR A 227 12.77 -26.49 -7.89
CA THR A 227 12.18 -25.33 -7.23
C THR A 227 11.36 -24.53 -8.22
N ARG A 228 10.25 -23.96 -7.75
CA ARG A 228 9.45 -22.99 -8.49
C ARG A 228 9.20 -21.77 -7.61
N GLU A 229 9.17 -20.62 -8.24
CA GLU A 229 8.79 -19.38 -7.57
C GLU A 229 7.29 -19.37 -7.29
N VAL A 230 6.93 -19.04 -6.05
CA VAL A 230 5.53 -18.81 -5.63
C VAL A 230 5.23 -17.31 -5.65
N GLY A 231 6.19 -16.51 -5.20
CA GLY A 231 6.19 -15.06 -5.28
C GLY A 231 7.46 -14.48 -4.69
N GLY A 232 7.55 -13.16 -4.68
CA GLY A 232 8.65 -12.43 -4.05
C GLY A 232 8.15 -11.17 -3.36
N TRP A 233 8.87 -10.71 -2.36
CA TRP A 233 8.64 -9.41 -1.74
C TRP A 233 9.69 -8.41 -2.13
N TYR A 234 9.22 -7.27 -2.60
CA TYR A 234 10.01 -6.30 -3.33
C TYR A 234 10.23 -5.06 -2.46
N ALA A 235 11.46 -4.94 -1.98
CA ALA A 235 11.85 -3.96 -1.00
C ALA A 235 12.59 -2.80 -1.68
N THR A 236 11.82 -1.88 -2.24
CA THR A 236 12.35 -0.73 -2.99
C THR A 236 12.22 0.52 -2.13
N LYS A 237 13.36 1.12 -1.75
CA LYS A 237 13.39 2.31 -0.87
C LYS A 237 12.51 3.46 -1.37
N THR A 238 12.46 3.65 -2.69
CA THR A 238 11.70 4.72 -3.37
C THR A 238 10.50 4.21 -4.16
N GLY A 239 10.28 2.89 -4.20
CA GLY A 239 9.43 2.29 -5.23
C GLY A 239 10.14 2.11 -6.58
N TYR A 240 9.65 1.18 -7.39
CA TYR A 240 9.96 1.08 -8.82
C TYR A 240 8.66 1.07 -9.62
N ALA A 241 8.60 1.85 -10.70
CA ALA A 241 7.47 1.86 -11.61
C ALA A 241 7.51 0.61 -12.51
N ASN A 242 6.57 -0.30 -12.33
CA ASN A 242 6.40 -1.43 -13.23
C ASN A 242 6.07 -0.90 -14.65
N PRO A 243 6.91 -1.16 -15.67
CA PRO A 243 6.71 -0.62 -17.02
C PRO A 243 5.49 -1.21 -17.72
N ASN A 244 5.02 -2.39 -17.28
CA ASN A 244 3.85 -3.05 -17.87
C ASN A 244 2.54 -2.56 -17.26
N THR A 245 2.54 -2.16 -15.99
CA THR A 245 1.31 -1.76 -15.27
C THR A 245 1.27 -0.29 -14.88
N GLY A 246 2.39 0.43 -15.00
CA GLY A 246 2.57 1.80 -14.49
C GLY A 246 2.55 1.92 -12.98
N LYS A 247 2.34 0.82 -12.23
CA LYS A 247 2.20 0.82 -10.77
C LYS A 247 3.57 1.00 -10.10
N ASN A 248 3.66 1.89 -9.12
CA ASN A 248 4.82 1.97 -8.26
C ASN A 248 4.80 0.82 -7.23
N ILE A 249 5.73 -0.12 -7.36
CA ILE A 249 5.88 -1.27 -6.46
C ILE A 249 6.77 -0.87 -5.30
N LYS A 250 6.26 -0.93 -4.07
CA LYS A 250 6.99 -0.69 -2.83
C LYS A 250 6.37 -1.48 -1.68
N ASP A 251 7.17 -2.28 -0.97
CA ASP A 251 6.72 -3.08 0.19
C ASP A 251 5.51 -3.96 -0.19
N GLU A 252 5.64 -4.66 -1.32
CA GLU A 252 4.59 -5.53 -1.86
C GLU A 252 5.11 -6.93 -2.15
N VAL A 253 4.27 -7.92 -1.87
CA VAL A 253 4.41 -9.29 -2.39
C VAL A 253 3.83 -9.32 -3.79
N ILE A 254 4.62 -9.80 -4.74
CA ILE A 254 4.21 -10.07 -6.12
C ILE A 254 4.33 -11.56 -6.37
N THR A 255 3.24 -12.17 -6.83
CA THR A 255 3.18 -13.61 -7.07
C THR A 255 3.51 -13.94 -8.52
N ALA A 256 3.83 -15.22 -8.78
CA ALA A 256 4.17 -15.68 -10.13
C ALA A 256 3.05 -15.44 -11.17
N ASP A 257 1.80 -15.30 -10.73
CA ASP A 257 0.63 -14.94 -11.54
C ASP A 257 0.32 -13.42 -11.53
N ASN A 258 1.28 -12.58 -11.14
CA ASN A 258 1.20 -11.12 -11.11
C ASN A 258 0.07 -10.54 -10.23
N LYS A 259 -0.27 -11.21 -9.11
CA LYS A 259 -1.08 -10.59 -8.05
C LYS A 259 -0.19 -9.79 -7.10
N TYR A 260 -0.75 -8.73 -6.51
CA TYR A 260 -0.04 -7.80 -5.64
C TYR A 260 -0.70 -7.77 -4.27
N PHE A 261 0.09 -7.92 -3.22
CA PHE A 261 -0.38 -7.83 -1.84
C PHE A 261 0.52 -6.91 -1.03
N PRO A 262 -0.01 -5.90 -0.33
CA PRO A 262 0.79 -5.03 0.52
C PRO A 262 1.36 -5.81 1.71
N LEU A 263 2.62 -5.56 2.02
CA LEU A 263 3.28 -6.07 3.21
C LEU A 263 4.44 -5.16 3.58
N LYS A 264 4.36 -4.50 4.74
CA LYS A 264 5.52 -3.83 5.29
C LYS A 264 6.55 -4.86 5.72
N GLY A 265 7.74 -4.77 5.16
CA GLY A 265 8.92 -5.44 5.69
C GLY A 265 9.90 -4.43 6.29
N THR A 266 10.93 -4.96 6.93
CA THR A 266 12.02 -4.18 7.51
C THR A 266 13.27 -4.47 6.69
N LEU A 267 13.84 -3.43 6.07
CA LEU A 267 15.06 -3.55 5.26
C LEU A 267 16.32 -3.67 6.12
N THR A 268 16.22 -3.26 7.39
CA THR A 268 17.33 -3.21 8.34
C THR A 268 16.88 -3.74 9.69
N ASP A 269 17.79 -4.37 10.44
CA ASP A 269 17.56 -4.86 11.82
C ASP A 269 17.21 -3.74 12.82
N THR A 270 17.36 -2.47 12.39
CA THR A 270 17.07 -1.26 13.17
C THR A 270 15.61 -0.82 13.07
N GLU A 271 14.91 -1.11 11.97
CA GLU A 271 13.48 -0.88 11.85
C GLU A 271 12.76 -2.04 12.54
N LYS A 272 12.31 -1.85 13.78
CA LYS A 272 11.56 -2.88 14.51
C LYS A 272 10.07 -2.66 14.28
N ILE A 273 9.47 -3.50 13.44
CA ILE A 273 8.02 -3.67 13.46
C ILE A 273 7.67 -4.44 14.73
N ASN A 274 7.10 -3.74 15.71
CA ASN A 274 6.70 -4.36 16.96
C ASN A 274 5.25 -4.84 16.85
N LEU A 275 5.08 -6.09 16.41
CA LEU A 275 3.80 -6.78 16.51
C LEU A 275 3.70 -7.40 17.89
N SER A 276 2.61 -7.14 18.60
CA SER A 276 2.38 -7.64 19.96
C SER A 276 2.47 -9.18 20.06
N PHE A 277 2.27 -9.89 18.95
CA PHE A 277 2.32 -11.35 18.86
C PHE A 277 3.66 -11.92 18.32
N GLN A 278 4.61 -11.08 17.90
CA GLN A 278 5.89 -11.52 17.30
C GLN A 278 7.06 -10.57 17.67
N LYS A 279 7.30 -10.39 18.96
CA LYS A 279 8.38 -9.53 19.46
C LYS A 279 9.75 -10.22 19.30
N GLY A 280 10.64 -9.63 18.50
CA GLY A 280 12.04 -10.07 18.39
C GLY A 280 12.28 -11.31 17.53
N ASP A 281 11.35 -11.61 16.62
CA ASP A 281 11.48 -12.72 15.69
C ASP A 281 12.39 -12.33 14.50
N LYS A 282 13.57 -12.96 14.40
CA LYS A 282 14.53 -12.70 13.32
C LYS A 282 14.06 -13.17 11.94
N ASP A 283 13.09 -14.08 11.90
CA ASP A 283 12.50 -14.63 10.68
C ASP A 283 11.11 -14.01 10.40
N LEU A 284 10.82 -12.85 11.01
CA LEU A 284 9.49 -12.21 10.98
C LEU A 284 9.00 -11.99 9.55
N LEU A 285 9.83 -11.37 8.71
CA LEU A 285 9.47 -11.06 7.33
C LEU A 285 9.22 -12.36 6.55
N GLU A 286 10.13 -13.33 6.62
CA GLU A 286 10.00 -14.63 5.96
C GLU A 286 8.72 -15.36 6.38
N LYS A 287 8.36 -15.33 7.66
CA LYS A 287 7.09 -15.88 8.18
C LYS A 287 5.88 -15.16 7.61
N GLN A 288 5.88 -13.82 7.61
CA GLN A 288 4.79 -13.02 7.06
C GLN A 288 4.59 -13.25 5.56
N LEU A 289 5.68 -13.44 4.81
CA LEU A 289 5.64 -13.76 3.39
C LEU A 289 4.94 -15.08 3.13
N VAL A 290 5.37 -16.14 3.82
CA VAL A 290 4.79 -17.47 3.67
C VAL A 290 3.34 -17.48 4.12
N ALA A 291 3.03 -16.86 5.26
CA ALA A 291 1.67 -16.74 5.78
C ALA A 291 0.73 -16.02 4.80
N LYS A 292 1.16 -14.88 4.25
CA LYS A 292 0.37 -14.11 3.29
C LYS A 292 0.11 -14.89 2.00
N LEU A 293 1.11 -15.60 1.47
CA LEU A 293 0.93 -16.45 0.28
C LEU A 293 -0.06 -17.58 0.55
N LEU A 294 0.08 -18.30 1.68
CA LEU A 294 -0.84 -19.37 2.06
C LEU A 294 -2.28 -18.87 2.23
N PHE A 295 -2.46 -17.75 2.93
CA PHE A 295 -3.77 -17.12 3.13
C PHE A 295 -4.46 -16.75 1.82
N ASN A 296 -3.68 -16.34 0.81
CA ASN A 296 -4.19 -16.02 -0.53
C ASN A 296 -4.29 -17.25 -1.46
N GLY A 297 -4.19 -18.47 -0.91
CA GLY A 297 -4.46 -19.72 -1.62
C GLY A 297 -3.28 -20.32 -2.38
N TYR A 298 -2.08 -19.74 -2.25
CA TYR A 298 -0.88 -20.32 -2.85
C TYR A 298 -0.44 -21.54 -2.04
N LYS A 299 0.05 -22.57 -2.73
CA LYS A 299 0.39 -23.86 -2.13
C LYS A 299 1.86 -24.18 -2.32
N PHE A 300 2.44 -24.76 -1.27
CA PHE A 300 3.73 -25.42 -1.32
C PHE A 300 3.48 -26.91 -1.53
N GLU A 301 4.24 -27.53 -2.42
CA GLU A 301 4.11 -28.95 -2.65
C GLU A 301 4.80 -29.72 -1.52
N ALA A 302 4.03 -30.63 -0.93
CA ALA A 302 4.59 -31.63 -0.04
C ALA A 302 5.50 -32.56 -0.85
N MET A 303 6.69 -32.88 -0.32
CA MET A 303 7.41 -34.06 -0.80
C MET A 303 6.55 -35.27 -0.41
N LYS A 304 5.96 -35.93 -1.41
CA LYS A 304 5.30 -37.22 -1.23
C LYS A 304 6.35 -38.32 -1.08
#